data_AF-A0A2L2YDI4-F1
#
_entry.id   AF-A0A2L2YDI4-F1
#
_cell.length_a   1.000
_cell.length_b   1.000
_cell.length_c   1.000
_cell.angle_alpha   90.00
_cell.angle_beta   90.00
_cell.angle_gamma   90.00
#
_symmetry.space_group_name_H-M   'P 1'
#
loop_
_entity.id
_entity.type
_entity.pdbx_description
1 polymer ?
#
loop_
_entity_poly.entity_id
_entity_poly.type
_entity_poly.pdbx_seq_one_letter_code
_entity_poly.pdbx_strand_id
1 'polypeptide(L)' 'MSDEELPKGWEKRMSRSTGQAYYLNVYTKESQWDRPTKPAEPGPGTGNSVDQVRCSHLLVKHRDSRRP' A
#
# COMPACT_ATOMS: atom_id res chain seq x y z
N MET A 1 -7.58 -2.00 -28.25
CA MET A 1 -6.72 -2.93 -27.50
C MET A 1 -7.36 -3.12 -26.15
N SER A 2 -7.71 -4.35 -25.81
CA SER A 2 -8.72 -4.71 -24.81
C SER A 2 -8.32 -4.26 -23.40
N ASP A 3 -8.73 -3.04 -23.05
CA ASP A 3 -8.90 -2.59 -21.67
C ASP A 3 -10.16 -3.29 -21.15
N GLU A 4 -10.05 -4.61 -21.04
CA GLU A 4 -11.12 -5.44 -20.53
C GLU A 4 -11.18 -5.12 -19.04
N GLU A 5 -12.23 -4.39 -18.69
CA GLU A 5 -12.43 -3.68 -17.44
C GLU A 5 -12.03 -4.58 -16.26
N LEU A 6 -10.89 -4.27 -15.64
CA LEU A 6 -10.51 -4.97 -14.43
C LEU A 6 -11.55 -4.67 -13.36
N PRO A 7 -11.88 -5.64 -12.50
CA PRO A 7 -12.78 -5.38 -11.40
C PRO A 7 -12.28 -4.19 -10.58
N LYS A 8 -13.22 -3.37 -10.09
CA LYS A 8 -12.93 -2.11 -9.39
C LYS A 8 -11.82 -2.31 -8.34
N GLY A 9 -10.80 -1.45 -8.39
CA GLY A 9 -9.67 -1.46 -7.45
C GLY A 9 -8.49 -2.36 -7.84
N TRP A 10 -8.50 -2.95 -9.03
CA TRP A 10 -7.34 -3.60 -9.63
C TRP A 10 -6.73 -2.75 -10.73
N GLU A 11 -5.39 -2.73 -10.80
CA GLU A 11 -4.64 -2.04 -11.84
C GLU A 11 -3.70 -3.01 -12.55
N LYS A 12 -3.77 -3.10 -13.88
CA LYS A 12 -2.84 -3.91 -14.67
C LYS A 12 -1.54 -3.14 -14.88
N ARG A 13 -0.42 -3.76 -14.53
CA ARG A 13 0.93 -3.21 -14.62
C ARG A 13 1.82 -4.18 -15.41
N MET A 14 2.92 -3.68 -15.92
CA MET A 14 3.95 -4.47 -16.58
C MET A 14 5.18 -4.53 -15.68
N SER A 15 5.67 -5.75 -15.42
CA SER A 15 6.90 -5.95 -14.67
C SER A 15 8.08 -5.38 -15.45
N ARG A 16 8.90 -4.54 -14.80
CA ARG A 16 10.08 -3.94 -15.44
C ARG A 16 11.19 -4.95 -15.73
N SER A 17 11.28 -6.02 -14.94
CA SER A 17 12.33 -7.03 -15.06
C SER A 17 11.98 -8.15 -16.03
N THR A 18 10.70 -8.57 -16.04
CA THR A 18 10.26 -9.72 -16.85
C THR A 18 9.41 -9.32 -18.06
N GLY A 19 8.93 -8.07 -18.13
CA GLY A 19 8.03 -7.63 -19.17
C GLY A 19 6.65 -8.32 -19.13
N GLN A 20 6.32 -9.03 -18.05
CA GLN A 20 5.05 -9.73 -17.90
C GLN A 20 3.99 -8.83 -17.25
N ALA A 21 2.74 -8.99 -17.67
CA ALA A 21 1.62 -8.31 -17.05
C ALA A 21 1.32 -8.91 -15.67
N TYR A 22 1.09 -8.06 -14.68
CA TYR A 22 0.61 -8.42 -13.36
C TYR A 22 -0.51 -7.46 -12.93
N TYR A 23 -1.32 -7.88 -11.96
CA TYR A 23 -2.47 -7.14 -11.46
C TYR A 23 -2.19 -6.70 -10.03
N LEU A 24 -2.28 -5.40 -9.78
CA LEU A 24 -2.04 -4.78 -8.48
C LEU A 24 -3.35 -4.41 -7.82
N ASN A 25 -3.56 -4.87 -6.59
CA ASN A 25 -4.65 -4.43 -5.74
C ASN A 25 -4.33 -3.01 -5.25
N VAL A 26 -5.15 -2.02 -5.63
CA VAL A 26 -4.93 -0.61 -5.31
C VAL A 26 -5.09 -0.34 -3.80
N TYR A 27 -5.91 -1.15 -3.12
CA TYR A 27 -6.17 -1.01 -1.68
C TYR A 27 -5.09 -1.68 -0.84
N THR A 28 -4.84 -2.97 -1.04
CA THR A 28 -3.87 -3.73 -0.22
C THR A 28 -2.43 -3.61 -0.70
N LYS A 29 -2.20 -3.08 -1.91
CA LYS A 29 -0.92 -3.06 -2.63
C LYS A 29 -0.35 -4.45 -2.93
N GLU A 30 -1.16 -5.49 -2.85
CA GLU A 30 -0.77 -6.85 -3.22
C GLU A 30 -0.75 -7.02 -4.75
N SER A 31 0.25 -7.75 -5.25
CA SER A 31 0.40 -8.05 -6.67
C SER A 31 0.11 -9.53 -6.95
N GLN A 32 -0.61 -9.82 -8.02
CA GLN A 32 -0.87 -11.19 -8.49
C GLN A 32 -0.67 -11.31 -10.01
N TRP A 33 -0.34 -12.52 -10.46
CA TRP A 33 -0.15 -12.82 -11.88
C TRP A 33 -1.46 -13.19 -12.58
N ASP A 34 -2.35 -13.87 -11.86
CA ASP A 34 -3.65 -14.28 -12.37
C ASP A 34 -4.63 -13.11 -12.46
N ARG A 35 -5.44 -13.10 -13.51
CA ARG A 35 -6.42 -12.04 -13.74
C ARG A 35 -7.51 -12.09 -12.64
N PRO A 36 -7.70 -11.01 -11.87
CA PRO A 36 -8.73 -10.97 -10.85
C PRO A 36 -10.12 -10.95 -11.50
N THR A 37 -11.05 -11.74 -10.98
CA THR A 37 -12.47 -11.78 -11.39
C THR A 37 -13.38 -11.01 -10.43
N LYS A 38 -12.92 -10.78 -9.20
CA LYS A 38 -13.66 -10.06 -8.15
C LYS A 38 -13.08 -8.67 -7.94
N PRO A 39 -13.92 -7.67 -7.60
CA PRO A 39 -13.44 -6.34 -7.22
C PRO A 39 -12.50 -6.45 -6.02
N ALA A 40 -11.46 -5.61 -6.01
CA ALA A 40 -10.62 -5.51 -4.84
C ALA A 40 -11.44 -4.85 -3.72
N GLU A 41 -11.59 -5.54 -2.60
CA GLU A 41 -12.23 -4.94 -1.44
C GLU A 41 -11.20 -4.12 -0.66
N PRO A 42 -11.54 -2.90 -0.21
CA PRO A 42 -10.73 -2.20 0.76
C PRO A 42 -10.78 -3.03 2.05
N GLY A 43 -9.75 -3.85 2.26
CA GLY A 43 -9.61 -4.59 3.52
C GLY A 43 -9.67 -3.62 4.70
N PRO A 44 -10.17 -4.06 5.87
CA PRO A 44 -10.41 -3.20 7.04
C PRO A 44 -9.14 -2.53 7.62
N GLY A 45 -7.96 -2.73 7.01
CA GLY A 45 -6.67 -2.18 7.44
C GLY A 45 -6.13 -1.02 6.61
N THR A 46 -6.81 -0.55 5.57
CA THR A 46 -6.33 0.60 4.76
C THR A 46 -6.59 1.97 5.41
N GLY A 47 -7.23 2.00 6.58
CA GLY A 47 -7.51 3.20 7.37
C GLY A 47 -6.38 3.65 8.29
N ASN A 48 -5.17 3.13 8.17
CA ASN A 48 -4.02 3.76 8.83
C ASN A 48 -3.67 5.02 8.03
N SER A 49 -4.22 6.16 8.45
CA SER A 49 -3.84 7.49 7.96
C SER A 49 -2.31 7.56 7.89
N VAL A 50 -1.78 7.74 6.68
CA VAL A 50 -0.34 7.94 6.43
C VAL A 50 0.22 9.16 7.16
N ASP A 51 -0.65 9.96 7.77
CA ASP A 51 -0.32 11.12 8.59
C ASP A 51 0.03 10.73 10.04
N GLN A 52 -0.14 9.47 10.43
CA GLN A 52 0.20 9.00 11.77
C GLN A 52 1.00 7.70 11.78
N VAL A 53 2.20 7.75 12.37
CA VAL A 53 3.08 6.61 12.58
C VAL A 53 3.17 6.30 14.06
N ARG A 54 3.18 5.00 14.41
CA ARG A 54 3.46 4.54 15.76
C ARG A 54 4.97 4.44 15.96
N CYS A 55 5.52 5.28 16.82
CA CYS A 55 6.93 5.25 17.20
C CYS A 55 7.08 5.25 18.72
N SER A 56 8.11 4.58 19.23
CA SER A 56 8.57 4.71 20.61
C SER A 56 9.85 5.55 20.62
N HIS A 57 9.99 6.45 21.59
CA HIS A 57 11.24 7.19 21.80
C HIS A 57 11.59 7.21 23.29
N LEU A 58 12.89 7.21 23.58
CA LEU A 58 13.43 7.38 24.92
C LEU A 58 14.24 8.67 24.95
N LEU A 59 13.76 9.65 25.71
CA LEU A 59 14.46 10.90 25.94
C LEU A 59 15.11 10.89 27.32
N VAL A 60 16.41 11.15 27.38
CA VAL A 60 17.11 11.43 28.63
C VAL A 60 17.46 12.91 28.67
N LYS A 61 16.89 13.65 29.62
CA LYS A 61 17.17 15.08 29.82
C LYS A 61 18.45 15.28 30.63
N HIS A 62 19.05 16.46 30.51
CA HIS A 62 20.22 16.89 31.27
C HIS A 62 20.01 18.29 31.87
N ARG A 63 20.94 18.75 32.72
CA ARG A 63 20.83 20.02 33.47
C ARG A 63 20.54 21.27 32.62
N ASP A 64 21.00 21.28 31.36
CA ASP A 64 20.81 22.40 30.44
C ASP A 64 19.60 22.22 29.50
N SER A 65 18.74 21.22 29.76
CA SER A 65 17.54 21.00 28.95
C SER A 65 16.54 22.13 29.18
N ARG A 66 16.05 22.74 28.09
CA ARG A 66 15.18 23.94 28.12
C ARG A 66 13.91 23.83 28.97
N ARG A 67 13.45 22.62 29.27
CA ARG A 67 12.34 22.32 30.18
C ARG A 67 12.74 21.12 31.02
N PRO A 68 13.40 21.31 32.17
CA PRO A 68 13.71 20.22 33.10
C PRO A 68 12.42 19.46 33.46
#